data_AF-A0A5S4YGX0-F1
#
_entry.id   AF-A0A5S4YGX0-F1
#
_cell.length_a   1.000
_cell.length_b   1.000
_cell.length_c   1.000
_cell.angle_alpha   90.00
_cell.angle_beta   90.00
_cell.angle_gamma   90.00
#
_symmetry.space_group_name_H-M   'P 1'
#
loop_
_entity.id
_entity.type
_entity.pdbx_description
1 polymer ?
#
loop_
_entity_poly.entity_id
_entity_poly.type
_entity_poly.pdbx_seq_one_letter_code
_entity_poly.pdbx_strand_id
1 'polypeptide(L)' 'MAMVETNSFPVPAEAGRSATLATELKTFWTRFFATAFNPYRPELHYMRGPGPAWRAKHGMDTALRLKPRDL' A
#
# COMPACT_ATOMS: atom_id res chain seq x y z
N MET A 1 -58.29 28.46 -20.01
CA MET A 1 -56.84 28.20 -20.01
C MET A 1 -56.40 28.11 -18.55
N ALA A 2 -56.00 26.92 -18.09
CA ALA A 2 -55.48 26.73 -16.73
C ALA A 2 -53.96 26.67 -16.80
N MET A 3 -53.26 27.58 -16.10
CA MET A 3 -51.81 27.54 -15.93
C MET A 3 -51.49 26.48 -14.89
N VAL A 4 -50.72 25.47 -15.29
CA VAL A 4 -50.12 24.52 -14.34
C VAL A 4 -48.78 25.11 -13.94
N GLU A 5 -48.66 25.56 -12.69
CA GLU A 5 -47.39 26.05 -12.17
C GLU A 5 -46.48 24.88 -11.80
N THR A 6 -45.33 24.83 -12.45
CA THR A 6 -44.29 23.84 -12.20
C THR A 6 -43.47 24.26 -10.99
N ASN A 7 -43.86 23.82 -9.80
CA ASN A 7 -43.06 24.00 -8.60
C ASN A 7 -41.92 22.98 -8.57
N SER A 8 -40.70 23.45 -8.76
CA SER A 8 -39.47 22.67 -8.60
C SER A 8 -39.07 22.63 -7.12
N PHE A 9 -39.13 21.46 -6.51
CA PHE A 9 -38.67 21.25 -5.14
C PHE A 9 -37.13 21.22 -5.11
N PRO A 10 -36.48 22.04 -4.26
CA PRO A 10 -35.03 21.97 -4.10
C PRO A 10 -34.65 20.62 -3.46
N VAL A 11 -33.68 19.94 -4.08
CA VAL A 11 -33.08 18.72 -3.55
C VAL A 11 -32.51 19.02 -2.16
N PRO A 12 -32.88 18.26 -1.12
CA PRO A 12 -32.48 18.57 0.25
C PRO A 12 -30.96 18.42 0.42
N ALA A 13 -30.36 19.37 1.12
CA ALA A 13 -28.93 19.45 1.44
C ALA A 13 -28.39 18.29 2.32
N GLU A 14 -29.24 17.32 2.69
CA GLU A 14 -28.89 16.03 3.32
C GLU A 14 -27.85 15.24 2.52
N ALA A 15 -27.78 15.43 1.20
CA ALA A 15 -26.79 14.82 0.33
C ALA A 15 -25.33 15.16 0.70
N GLY A 16 -25.09 16.25 1.42
CA GLY A 16 -23.75 16.68 1.80
C GLY A 16 -23.04 15.68 2.73
N ARG A 17 -23.72 15.21 3.79
CA ARG A 17 -23.13 14.28 4.77
C ARG A 17 -22.90 12.89 4.19
N SER A 18 -23.86 12.38 3.43
CA SER A 18 -23.72 11.08 2.76
C SER A 18 -22.65 11.12 1.67
N ALA A 19 -22.52 12.24 0.94
CA ALA A 19 -21.43 12.44 -0.02
C ALA A 19 -20.05 12.51 0.66
N THR A 20 -19.93 13.17 1.83
CA THR A 20 -18.68 13.18 2.60
C THR A 20 -18.28 11.78 3.07
N LEU A 21 -19.22 11.03 3.68
CA LEU A 21 -18.97 9.66 4.14
C LEU A 21 -18.62 8.72 2.97
N ALA A 22 -19.30 8.84 1.83
CA ALA A 22 -19.00 8.07 0.63
C ALA A 22 -17.59 8.38 0.09
N THR A 23 -17.17 9.65 0.17
CA THR A 23 -15.83 10.07 -0.24
C THR A 23 -14.76 9.49 0.68
N GLU A 24 -14.96 9.55 2.00
CA GLU A 24 -14.04 8.95 2.97
C GLU A 24 -13.91 7.44 2.76
N LEU A 25 -15.05 6.74 2.62
CA LEU A 25 -15.06 5.31 2.36
C LEU A 25 -14.31 4.96 1.06
N LYS A 26 -14.54 5.72 -0.02
CA LYS A 26 -13.82 5.54 -1.29
C LYS A 26 -12.31 5.73 -1.13
N THR A 27 -11.87 6.74 -0.38
CA THR A 27 -10.44 6.97 -0.15
C THR A 27 -9.80 5.83 0.67
N PHE A 28 -10.52 5.32 1.66
CA PHE A 28 -10.10 4.17 2.45
C PHE A 28 -9.92 2.93 1.57
N TRP A 29 -10.93 2.57 0.78
CA TRP A 29 -10.87 1.40 -0.11
C TRP A 29 -9.74 1.52 -1.13
N THR A 30 -9.56 2.69 -1.74
CA THR A 30 -8.47 2.93 -2.69
C THR A 30 -7.10 2.64 -2.07
N ARG A 31 -6.86 3.12 -0.84
CA ARG A 31 -5.60 2.89 -0.11
C ARG A 31 -5.44 1.43 0.34
N PHE A 32 -6.53 0.81 0.78
CA PHE A 32 -6.55 -0.58 1.19
C PHE A 32 -6.15 -1.49 0.03
N PHE A 33 -6.81 -1.37 -1.12
CA PHE A 33 -6.50 -2.19 -2.29
C PHE A 33 -5.07 -1.97 -2.79
N ALA A 34 -4.59 -0.72 -2.81
CA ALA A 34 -3.21 -0.41 -3.20
C ALA A 34 -2.16 -1.07 -2.29
N THR A 35 -2.47 -1.23 -1.00
CA THR A 35 -1.56 -1.84 -0.01
C THR A 35 -1.71 -3.36 0.04
N ALA A 36 -2.94 -3.86 0.07
CA ALA A 36 -3.25 -5.28 0.18
C ALA A 36 -2.80 -6.07 -1.05
N PHE A 37 -2.90 -5.47 -2.24
CA PHE A 37 -2.47 -6.08 -3.50
C PHE A 37 -1.14 -5.53 -3.99
N ASN A 38 -0.35 -4.89 -3.13
CA ASN A 38 1.01 -4.50 -3.47
C ASN A 38 1.84 -5.78 -3.67
N PRO A 39 2.43 -6.02 -4.86
CA PRO A 39 3.26 -7.19 -5.09
C PRO A 39 4.37 -7.26 -4.05
N TYR A 40 4.44 -8.39 -3.33
CA TYR A 40 5.57 -8.65 -2.44
C TYR A 40 6.85 -8.61 -3.27
N ARG A 41 7.75 -7.67 -2.93
CA ARG A 41 9.05 -7.46 -3.58
C ARG A 41 10.17 -8.07 -2.72
N PRO A 42 10.40 -9.40 -2.84
CA PRO A 42 11.45 -10.08 -2.10
C PRO A 42 12.83 -9.45 -2.34
N GLU A 43 13.09 -8.86 -3.51
CA GLU A 43 14.33 -8.17 -3.83
C GLU A 43 14.76 -7.10 -2.81
N LEU A 44 13.81 -6.47 -2.10
CA LEU A 44 14.11 -5.52 -1.01
C LEU A 44 14.45 -6.22 0.32
N HIS A 45 13.99 -7.46 0.51
CA HIS A 45 14.01 -8.19 1.78
C HIS A 45 15.12 -9.26 1.80
N TYR A 46 15.53 -9.74 0.63
CA TYR A 46 16.56 -10.77 0.45
C TYR A 46 17.96 -10.22 0.22
N MET A 47 18.16 -8.89 0.30
CA MET A 47 19.49 -8.27 0.34
C MET A 47 20.08 -8.25 1.77
N ARG A 48 19.55 -9.05 2.69
CA ARG A 48 20.28 -9.40 3.91
C ARG A 48 21.07 -10.66 3.57
N GLY A 49 22.35 -10.46 3.25
CA GLY A 49 23.30 -11.55 3.01
C GLY A 49 23.24 -12.63 4.10
N PRO A 50 23.89 -13.77 3.88
CA PRO A 50 23.69 -14.98 4.67
C PRO A 50 23.60 -14.71 6.18
N GLY A 51 22.43 -14.98 6.76
CA GLY A 51 22.15 -14.69 8.17
C GLY A 51 23.05 -15.48 9.13
N PRO A 52 23.07 -15.14 10.44
CA PRO A 52 23.91 -15.81 11.43
C PRO A 52 23.73 -17.33 11.45
N ALA A 53 22.52 -17.84 11.28
CA ALA A 53 22.23 -19.28 11.22
C ALA A 53 22.80 -19.96 9.95
N TRP A 54 22.89 -19.25 8.83
CA TRP A 54 23.55 -19.73 7.63
C TRP A 54 25.07 -19.74 7.82
N ARG A 55 25.62 -18.69 8.44
CA ARG A 55 27.05 -18.62 8.80
C ARG A 55 27.44 -19.65 9.85
N ALA A 56 26.57 -20.04 10.77
CA ALA A 56 26.87 -21.11 11.73
C ALA A 56 26.97 -22.49 11.04
N LYS A 57 26.28 -22.68 9.91
CA LYS A 57 26.29 -23.94 9.14
C LYS A 57 27.42 -24.00 8.09
N HIS A 58 27.83 -22.85 7.57
CA HIS A 58 28.78 -22.76 6.44
C HIS A 58 30.07 -21.97 6.78
N GLY A 59 30.16 -21.36 7.96
CA GLY A 59 31.17 -20.37 8.31
C GLY A 59 32.38 -20.96 8.99
N MET A 60 33.33 -21.40 8.17
CA MET A 60 34.77 -21.13 8.35
C MET A 60 35.49 -20.99 7.00
N ASP A 61 34.94 -21.52 5.90
CA ASP A 61 35.62 -21.52 4.59
C ASP A 61 35.38 -20.22 3.78
N THR A 62 34.25 -19.53 4.00
CA THR A 62 33.89 -18.35 3.17
C THR A 62 34.39 -17.02 3.71
N ALA A 63 34.81 -16.93 4.98
CA ALA A 63 35.29 -15.67 5.59
C ALA A 63 36.74 -15.33 5.21
N LEU A 64 37.54 -16.32 4.79
CA LEU A 64 38.95 -16.13 4.44
C LEU A 64 39.18 -15.72 2.98
N ARG A 65 38.14 -15.74 2.12
CA ARG A 65 38.30 -15.53 0.67
C ARG A 65 37.82 -14.17 0.15
N LEU A 66 37.17 -13.35 0.98
CA LEU A 66 36.80 -11.99 0.60
C LEU A 66 37.85 -10.99 1.11
N LYS A 67 38.83 -10.76 0.23
CA LYS A 67 39.90 -9.74 0.25
C LYS A 67 41.28 -10.26 0.67
N PRO A 68 42.16 -10.60 -0.29
CA PRO A 68 43.59 -10.49 -0.05
C PRO A 68 43.87 -9.03 0.31
N ARG A 69 44.52 -8.81 1.45
CA ARG A 69 45.18 -7.52 1.68
C ARG A 69 46.35 -7.49 0.71
N ASP A 70 46.26 -6.64 -0.30
CA ASP A 70 47.39 -6.31 -1.16
C ASP A 70 48.54 -5.82 -0.26
N LEU A 71 49.66 -6.56 -0.32
CA LEU A 71 50.99 -6.17 0.15
C LEU A 71 51.77 -5.59 -1.03
#